data_AF-A0A934R974-F1
#
_entry.id   AF-A0A934R974-F1
#
_cell.length_a   1.000
_cell.length_b   1.000
_cell.length_c   1.000
_cell.angle_alpha   90.00
_cell.angle_beta   90.00
_cell.angle_gamma   90.00
#
_symmetry.space_group_name_H-M   'P 1'
#
loop_
_entity.id
_entity.type
_entity.pdbx_description
1 polymer ?
#
loop_
_entity_poly.entity_id
_entity_poly.type
_entity_poly.pdbx_seq_one_letter_code
_entity_poly.pdbx_strand_id
1 'polypeptide(L)'
;MKALSSLTLLAFALSAPSASAVTTLNTDATFDLTGTNWDNGTPTASDPGFISGNYSIGGNVNMSSVGTTSVTQTAGNGTGGQWNYHSNTNYTFNLNGGSISSTSGTFFVNGNTLNVGGGSITKTGGQFRLVSSASLTVSSGSITSNDFLVEGGSSMTIGGGTVNVTQFLNRGGTTTISGGTFTNTNAAIGFNRNSGSSNHTVNLTGGTAILSASNFLNNSGQITTIGGDFVLNGTSIVNLFNAGVHGNSSTINFTSDWVGSLTLDPGTAWADIFEAGDVSYNGTELGAGDFESYFQNNSGVITFIPEPSTALLGMLGAGFLLRRRQRA
;
A
#
# COMPACT_ATOMS: atom_id res chain seq x y z
N MET A 1 -16.74 -56.52 -22.45
CA MET A 1 -17.47 -55.46 -21.72
C MET A 1 -16.46 -54.38 -21.36
N LYS A 2 -16.71 -53.15 -21.83
CA LYS A 2 -15.81 -51.99 -21.70
C LYS A 2 -15.92 -51.41 -20.28
N ALA A 3 -14.80 -51.24 -19.59
CA ALA A 3 -14.73 -50.44 -18.38
C ALA A 3 -14.50 -48.97 -18.80
N LEU A 4 -15.46 -48.10 -18.54
CA LEU A 4 -15.27 -46.65 -18.65
C LEU A 4 -14.46 -46.18 -17.43
N SER A 5 -13.23 -45.74 -17.66
CA SER A 5 -12.43 -44.99 -16.71
C SER A 5 -12.99 -43.58 -16.53
N SER A 6 -13.48 -43.27 -15.35
CA SER A 6 -13.96 -41.95 -14.96
C SER A 6 -12.76 -41.02 -14.76
N LEU A 7 -12.48 -40.16 -15.73
CA LEU A 7 -11.58 -39.02 -15.55
C LEU A 7 -12.34 -37.96 -14.73
N THR A 8 -12.06 -37.86 -13.44
CA THR A 8 -12.55 -36.76 -12.60
C THR A 8 -11.76 -35.51 -12.96
N LEU A 9 -12.34 -34.65 -13.79
CA LEU A 9 -11.84 -33.32 -14.09
C LEU A 9 -11.99 -32.47 -12.82
N LEU A 10 -10.88 -32.27 -12.09
CA LEU A 10 -10.83 -31.31 -10.98
C LEU A 10 -10.94 -29.90 -11.61
N ALA A 11 -12.15 -29.36 -11.66
CA ALA A 11 -12.35 -27.97 -12.01
C ALA A 11 -11.76 -27.10 -10.89
N PHE A 12 -10.58 -26.54 -11.13
CA PHE A 12 -10.11 -25.37 -10.39
C PHE A 12 -11.14 -24.26 -10.60
N ALA A 13 -11.99 -24.04 -9.59
CA ALA A 13 -12.75 -22.83 -9.49
C ALA A 13 -11.75 -21.69 -9.29
N LEU A 14 -11.29 -21.08 -10.40
CA LEU A 14 -10.87 -19.69 -10.33
C LEU A 14 -12.09 -18.93 -9.82
N SER A 15 -12.07 -18.56 -8.55
CA SER A 15 -12.94 -17.51 -8.04
C SER A 15 -12.61 -16.25 -8.84
N ALA A 16 -13.36 -16.03 -9.91
CA ALA A 16 -13.41 -14.73 -10.55
C ALA A 16 -13.65 -13.71 -9.44
N PRO A 17 -12.80 -12.67 -9.30
CA PRO A 17 -13.07 -11.64 -8.31
C PRO A 17 -14.46 -11.10 -8.59
N SER A 18 -15.26 -11.16 -7.53
CA SER A 18 -16.62 -10.66 -7.39
C SER A 18 -16.88 -9.49 -8.33
N ALA A 19 -18.01 -9.54 -9.03
CA ALA A 19 -18.55 -8.37 -9.71
C ALA A 19 -18.60 -7.21 -8.72
N SER A 20 -17.56 -6.37 -8.73
CA SER A 20 -17.55 -5.09 -8.05
C SER A 20 -18.66 -4.31 -8.72
N ALA A 21 -19.73 -4.02 -7.99
CA ALA A 21 -20.73 -3.07 -8.45
C ALA A 21 -19.96 -1.80 -8.78
N VAL A 22 -19.75 -1.56 -10.07
CA VAL A 22 -19.18 -0.31 -10.59
C VAL A 22 -20.25 0.73 -10.29
N THR A 23 -20.23 1.27 -9.07
CA THR A 23 -21.04 2.44 -8.74
C THR A 23 -20.45 3.58 -9.54
N THR A 24 -21.19 4.08 -10.52
CA THR A 24 -20.77 5.22 -11.32
C THR A 24 -20.51 6.42 -10.42
N LEU A 25 -19.48 7.19 -10.78
CA LEU A 25 -19.28 8.53 -10.24
C LEU A 25 -20.56 9.33 -10.47
N ASN A 26 -21.16 9.89 -9.41
CA ASN A 26 -22.30 10.78 -9.58
C ASN A 26 -21.77 12.19 -9.89
N THR A 27 -21.59 12.50 -11.17
CA THR A 27 -21.08 13.80 -11.65
C THR A 27 -22.09 14.94 -11.52
N ASP A 28 -23.37 14.62 -11.31
CA ASP A 28 -24.46 15.58 -11.43
C ASP A 28 -24.89 16.17 -10.07
N ALA A 29 -24.33 15.66 -8.97
CA ALA A 29 -24.69 16.08 -7.62
C ALA A 29 -23.81 17.23 -7.11
N THR A 30 -24.48 18.30 -6.69
CA THR A 30 -23.89 19.46 -6.02
C THR A 30 -23.50 19.13 -4.58
N PHE A 31 -22.62 19.94 -4.01
CA PHE A 31 -22.13 19.84 -2.65
C PHE A 31 -23.24 19.64 -1.60
N ASP A 32 -23.23 18.50 -0.91
CA ASP A 32 -24.37 18.09 -0.06
C ASP A 32 -24.31 18.64 1.38
N LEU A 33 -23.16 19.19 1.79
CA LEU A 33 -23.00 19.80 3.12
C LEU A 33 -23.52 21.23 3.11
N THR A 34 -24.59 21.47 3.87
CA THR A 34 -25.28 22.77 3.96
C THR A 34 -24.60 23.71 4.96
N GLY A 35 -24.97 25.00 4.94
CA GLY A 35 -24.40 26.04 5.82
C GLY A 35 -24.37 25.70 7.31
N THR A 36 -25.24 24.82 7.80
CA THR A 36 -25.29 24.38 9.20
C THR A 36 -24.25 23.31 9.56
N ASN A 37 -23.63 22.69 8.56
CA ASN A 37 -22.56 21.71 8.75
C ASN A 37 -21.18 22.37 8.86
N TRP A 38 -21.08 23.64 8.50
CA TRP A 38 -19.83 24.40 8.47
C TRP A 38 -19.71 25.29 9.69
N ASP A 39 -18.59 25.21 10.38
CA ASP A 39 -18.35 26.03 11.57
C ASP A 39 -18.11 27.50 11.23
N ASN A 40 -17.55 27.78 10.05
CA ASN A 40 -17.25 29.12 9.54
C ASN A 40 -18.18 29.54 8.39
N GLY A 41 -19.31 28.87 8.21
CA GLY A 41 -20.21 29.11 7.08
C GLY A 41 -19.74 28.47 5.78
N THR A 42 -20.51 28.64 4.70
CA THR A 42 -20.26 27.97 3.42
C THR A 42 -18.86 28.31 2.88
N PRO A 43 -18.04 27.31 2.49
CA PRO A 43 -16.67 27.56 2.06
C PRO A 43 -16.58 28.47 0.82
N THR A 44 -15.49 29.23 0.71
CA THR A 44 -15.18 30.12 -0.42
C THR A 44 -13.70 30.06 -0.80
N ALA A 45 -13.31 30.73 -1.90
CA ALA A 45 -11.91 30.80 -2.34
C ALA A 45 -10.96 31.37 -1.29
N SER A 46 -11.45 32.34 -0.50
CA SER A 46 -10.68 33.01 0.54
C SER A 46 -10.91 32.43 1.94
N ASP A 47 -11.89 31.54 2.10
CA ASP A 47 -12.27 30.97 3.40
C ASP A 47 -12.47 29.45 3.28
N PRO A 48 -11.46 28.64 3.68
CA PRO A 48 -11.56 27.19 3.59
C PRO A 48 -12.62 26.65 4.55
N GLY A 49 -13.27 25.54 4.20
CA GLY A 49 -14.34 24.99 5.03
C GLY A 49 -13.82 24.27 6.28
N PHE A 50 -14.46 24.49 7.43
CA PHE A 50 -14.20 23.75 8.66
C PHE A 50 -15.42 22.97 9.17
N ILE A 51 -15.17 21.75 9.63
CA ILE A 51 -16.17 20.87 10.23
C ILE A 51 -15.66 20.32 11.57
N SER A 52 -16.38 20.58 12.64
CA SER A 52 -16.14 19.98 13.98
C SER A 52 -17.38 19.32 14.56
N GLY A 53 -18.57 19.63 14.04
CA GLY A 53 -19.84 19.03 14.42
C GLY A 53 -20.10 17.66 13.79
N ASN A 54 -21.02 16.90 14.38
CA ASN A 54 -21.54 15.68 13.79
C ASN A 54 -22.46 16.00 12.60
N TYR A 55 -22.45 15.15 11.57
CA TYR A 55 -23.35 15.28 10.44
C TYR A 55 -23.74 13.91 9.90
N SER A 56 -24.99 13.80 9.43
CA SER A 56 -25.54 12.57 8.87
C SER A 56 -26.27 12.88 7.58
N ILE A 57 -25.81 12.27 6.50
CA ILE A 57 -26.38 12.41 5.17
C ILE A 57 -26.92 11.04 4.77
N GLY A 58 -28.24 10.92 4.61
CA GLY A 58 -28.91 9.66 4.29
C GLY A 58 -28.65 9.13 2.88
N GLY A 59 -27.90 9.86 2.06
CA GLY A 59 -27.60 9.55 0.65
C GLY A 59 -26.13 9.70 0.31
N ASN A 60 -25.85 10.09 -0.94
CA ASN A 60 -24.51 10.40 -1.38
C ASN A 60 -24.03 11.69 -0.70
N VAL A 61 -22.74 11.73 -0.38
CA VAL A 61 -22.03 12.92 0.09
C VAL A 61 -21.08 13.33 -1.01
N ASN A 62 -21.47 14.34 -1.76
CA ASN A 62 -20.66 14.92 -2.82
C ASN A 62 -19.90 16.10 -2.23
N MET A 63 -18.58 16.00 -2.27
CA MET A 63 -17.66 17.08 -1.90
C MET A 63 -17.07 17.64 -3.19
N SER A 64 -17.87 18.42 -3.91
CA SER A 64 -17.43 19.24 -5.04
C SER A 64 -16.98 20.63 -4.57
N SER A 65 -16.10 21.30 -5.32
CA SER A 65 -15.50 22.57 -4.91
C SER A 65 -16.55 23.66 -4.74
N VAL A 66 -16.77 24.15 -3.51
CA VAL A 66 -17.54 25.38 -3.26
C VAL A 66 -16.57 26.55 -3.20
N GLY A 67 -16.16 27.05 -4.36
CA GLY A 67 -15.24 28.18 -4.47
C GLY A 67 -13.84 28.00 -3.86
N THR A 68 -13.62 26.98 -3.02
CA THR A 68 -12.41 26.72 -2.23
C THR A 68 -11.61 25.57 -2.79
N THR A 69 -10.31 25.57 -2.49
CA THR A 69 -9.39 24.47 -2.80
C THR A 69 -9.21 23.52 -1.62
N SER A 70 -9.74 23.81 -0.42
CA SER A 70 -9.58 22.93 0.73
C SER A 70 -10.69 22.96 1.77
N VAL A 71 -10.96 21.80 2.36
CA VAL A 71 -11.81 21.61 3.54
C VAL A 71 -11.04 20.86 4.62
N THR A 72 -11.27 21.20 5.88
CA THR A 72 -10.69 20.52 7.04
C THR A 72 -11.77 20.08 8.02
N GLN A 73 -11.84 18.78 8.30
CA GLN A 73 -12.58 18.24 9.43
C GLN A 73 -11.65 18.05 10.63
N THR A 74 -11.93 18.73 11.73
CA THR A 74 -11.11 18.72 12.96
C THR A 74 -11.70 17.85 14.06
N ALA A 75 -13.00 17.57 14.01
CA ALA A 75 -13.72 16.72 14.95
C ALA A 75 -15.02 16.18 14.32
N GLY A 76 -15.91 15.62 15.16
CA GLY A 76 -17.25 15.20 14.75
C GLY A 76 -17.29 13.90 13.93
N ASN A 77 -18.46 13.29 13.90
CA ASN A 77 -18.71 12.06 13.18
C ASN A 77 -19.60 12.33 11.97
N GLY A 78 -19.08 12.03 10.79
CA GLY A 78 -19.77 12.05 9.50
C GLY A 78 -20.26 10.65 9.13
N THR A 79 -21.56 10.50 8.89
CA THR A 79 -22.13 9.27 8.31
C THR A 79 -22.74 9.56 6.96
N GLY A 80 -22.41 8.75 5.95
CA GLY A 80 -22.93 8.90 4.59
C GLY A 80 -23.13 7.55 3.90
N GLY A 81 -23.94 7.54 2.85
CA GLY A 81 -24.06 6.43 1.91
C GLY A 81 -22.80 6.33 1.05
N GLN A 82 -22.79 6.93 -0.14
CA GLN A 82 -21.59 7.07 -0.98
C GLN A 82 -20.82 8.34 -0.60
N TRP A 83 -19.49 8.35 -0.76
CA TRP A 83 -18.70 9.57 -0.62
C TRP A 83 -17.99 9.86 -1.93
N ASN A 84 -18.22 11.02 -2.52
CA ASN A 84 -17.63 11.40 -3.80
C ASN A 84 -16.82 12.68 -3.63
N TYR A 85 -15.50 12.54 -3.59
CA TYR A 85 -14.54 13.63 -3.67
C TYR A 85 -14.16 13.82 -5.14
N HIS A 86 -15.04 14.53 -5.85
CA HIS A 86 -14.90 14.83 -7.27
C HIS A 86 -15.19 16.32 -7.44
N SER A 87 -14.14 17.09 -7.65
CA SER A 87 -14.24 18.53 -7.88
C SER A 87 -13.40 18.94 -9.08
N ASN A 88 -13.49 20.23 -9.42
CA ASN A 88 -12.50 20.91 -10.25
C ASN A 88 -11.09 20.65 -9.69
N THR A 89 -10.10 20.58 -10.58
CA THR A 89 -8.71 20.21 -10.28
C THR A 89 -8.15 20.89 -9.03
N ASN A 90 -7.42 20.13 -8.21
CA ASN A 90 -6.65 20.57 -7.03
C ASN A 90 -7.41 20.80 -5.71
N TYR A 91 -8.53 20.11 -5.47
CA TYR A 91 -9.16 20.14 -4.15
C TYR A 91 -8.47 19.21 -3.15
N THR A 92 -8.42 19.64 -1.89
CA THR A 92 -7.86 18.87 -0.78
C THR A 92 -8.85 18.75 0.37
N PHE A 93 -9.15 17.53 0.80
CA PHE A 93 -9.86 17.27 2.04
C PHE A 93 -8.88 16.80 3.13
N ASN A 94 -8.87 17.49 4.27
CA ASN A 94 -8.04 17.15 5.42
C ASN A 94 -8.91 16.60 6.55
N LEU A 95 -8.76 15.31 6.87
CA LEU A 95 -9.38 14.67 8.01
C LEU A 95 -8.39 14.65 9.19
N ASN A 96 -8.37 15.72 9.96
CA ASN A 96 -7.45 15.93 11.08
C ASN A 96 -8.02 15.43 12.41
N GLY A 97 -9.31 15.14 12.48
CA GLY A 97 -9.94 14.51 13.63
C GLY A 97 -11.36 14.04 13.31
N GLY A 98 -12.00 13.40 14.29
CA GLY A 98 -13.34 12.82 14.10
C GLY A 98 -13.35 11.54 13.27
N SER A 99 -14.52 11.20 12.72
CA SER A 99 -14.68 10.01 11.89
C SER A 99 -15.55 10.26 10.66
N ILE A 100 -15.27 9.51 9.60
CA ILE A 100 -16.12 9.36 8.43
C ILE A 100 -16.46 7.88 8.28
N SER A 101 -17.74 7.57 8.18
CA SER A 101 -18.19 6.19 8.01
C SER A 101 -19.19 6.04 6.89
N SER A 102 -19.08 4.91 6.20
CA SER A 102 -20.00 4.52 5.14
C SER A 102 -20.10 2.99 5.05
N THR A 103 -21.33 2.51 4.97
CA THR A 103 -21.67 1.08 4.89
C THR A 103 -22.19 0.67 3.51
N SER A 104 -22.33 1.61 2.57
CA SER A 104 -22.87 1.38 1.22
C SER A 104 -22.21 2.28 0.16
N GLY A 105 -22.42 2.02 -1.13
CA GLY A 105 -21.80 2.79 -2.20
C GLY A 105 -20.27 2.72 -2.23
N THR A 106 -19.60 3.59 -2.97
CA THR A 106 -18.13 3.68 -3.02
C THR A 106 -17.64 4.95 -2.32
N PHE A 107 -16.45 4.91 -1.74
CA PHE A 107 -15.72 6.10 -1.30
C PHE A 107 -14.75 6.48 -2.41
N PHE A 108 -15.10 7.47 -3.21
CA PHE A 108 -14.34 7.91 -4.39
C PHE A 108 -13.48 9.12 -4.07
N VAL A 109 -12.17 9.01 -4.31
CA VAL A 109 -11.29 10.17 -4.50
C VAL A 109 -10.90 10.22 -5.96
N ASN A 110 -11.31 11.28 -6.65
CA ASN A 110 -11.18 11.39 -8.10
C ASN A 110 -10.42 12.67 -8.47
N GLY A 111 -9.15 12.55 -8.87
CA GLY A 111 -8.29 13.66 -9.28
C GLY A 111 -8.00 14.70 -8.19
N ASN A 112 -8.23 14.35 -6.93
CA ASN A 112 -8.14 15.24 -5.78
C ASN A 112 -7.28 14.62 -4.67
N THR A 113 -6.98 15.43 -3.66
CA THR A 113 -6.15 15.03 -2.51
C THR A 113 -7.00 14.76 -1.28
N LEU A 114 -6.76 13.63 -0.63
CA LEU A 114 -7.31 13.30 0.68
C LEU A 114 -6.17 13.08 1.66
N ASN A 115 -6.17 13.84 2.74
CA ASN A 115 -5.21 13.70 3.84
C ASN A 115 -5.93 13.18 5.09
N VAL A 116 -5.39 12.13 5.71
CA VAL A 116 -5.88 11.54 6.95
C VAL A 116 -4.81 11.73 8.04
N GLY A 117 -4.90 12.88 8.70
CA GLY A 117 -3.90 13.41 9.64
C GLY A 117 -4.30 13.36 11.11
N GLY A 118 -5.34 12.62 11.46
CA GLY A 118 -5.72 12.36 12.86
C GLY A 118 -7.12 11.79 13.04
N GLY A 119 -8.00 11.90 12.03
CA GLY A 119 -9.31 11.25 12.07
C GLY A 119 -9.29 9.82 11.53
N SER A 120 -10.49 9.23 11.44
CA SER A 120 -10.68 7.84 11.00
C SER A 120 -11.68 7.72 9.86
N ILE A 121 -11.41 6.84 8.90
CA ILE A 121 -12.36 6.45 7.84
C ILE A 121 -12.69 4.98 7.99
N THR A 122 -13.98 4.64 8.06
CA THR A 122 -14.46 3.26 8.09
C THR A 122 -15.39 2.99 6.92
N LYS A 123 -14.99 2.07 6.05
CA LYS A 123 -15.68 1.73 4.80
C LYS A 123 -15.97 0.23 4.71
N THR A 124 -17.15 -0.20 5.16
CA THR A 124 -17.48 -1.62 5.32
C THR A 124 -18.34 -2.22 4.20
N GLY A 125 -19.00 -1.41 3.37
CA GLY A 125 -19.68 -1.90 2.16
C GLY A 125 -19.19 -1.16 0.94
N GLY A 126 -19.09 -1.83 -0.22
CA GLY A 126 -18.51 -1.27 -1.44
C GLY A 126 -17.01 -0.96 -1.32
N GLN A 127 -16.46 -0.25 -2.31
CA GLN A 127 -15.01 -0.04 -2.46
C GLN A 127 -14.58 1.34 -1.92
N PHE A 128 -13.34 1.45 -1.45
CA PHE A 128 -12.60 2.71 -1.35
C PHE A 128 -11.72 2.83 -2.59
N ARG A 129 -11.90 3.87 -3.41
CA ARG A 129 -11.30 3.96 -4.74
C ARG A 129 -10.60 5.30 -4.98
N LEU A 130 -9.34 5.24 -5.39
CA LEU A 130 -8.54 6.36 -5.90
C LEU A 130 -8.45 6.29 -7.43
N VAL A 131 -8.86 7.33 -8.15
CA VAL A 131 -8.87 7.39 -9.62
C VAL A 131 -8.45 8.76 -10.15
N SER A 132 -8.12 8.81 -11.44
CA SER A 132 -7.80 10.03 -12.20
C SER A 132 -6.68 10.88 -11.58
N SER A 133 -5.62 10.23 -11.11
CA SER A 133 -4.49 10.90 -10.43
C SER A 133 -4.86 11.50 -9.08
N ALA A 134 -5.79 10.86 -8.36
CA ALA A 134 -6.06 11.18 -6.96
C ALA A 134 -4.84 10.88 -6.09
N SER A 135 -4.70 11.61 -4.98
CA SER A 135 -3.67 11.37 -3.98
C SER A 135 -4.30 11.12 -2.62
N LEU A 136 -3.88 10.06 -1.94
CA LEU A 136 -4.21 9.78 -0.55
C LEU A 136 -2.94 9.79 0.30
N THR A 137 -2.94 10.55 1.38
CA THR A 137 -1.90 10.49 2.42
C THR A 137 -2.50 10.14 3.77
N VAL A 138 -1.96 9.12 4.43
CA VAL A 138 -2.25 8.77 5.83
C VAL A 138 -1.00 9.05 6.65
N SER A 139 -1.04 10.07 7.51
CA SER A 139 0.12 10.52 8.30
C SER A 139 0.02 10.15 9.77
N SER A 140 -1.18 10.03 10.33
CA SER A 140 -1.38 9.63 11.73
C SER A 140 -2.76 9.06 12.05
N GLY A 141 -3.76 9.24 11.17
CA GLY A 141 -5.11 8.71 11.37
C GLY A 141 -5.24 7.24 10.94
N SER A 142 -6.48 6.79 10.73
CA SER A 142 -6.77 5.40 10.37
C SER A 142 -7.74 5.25 9.20
N ILE A 143 -7.50 4.26 8.34
CA ILE A 143 -8.47 3.81 7.33
C ILE A 143 -8.74 2.33 7.54
N THR A 144 -10.01 1.96 7.62
CA THR A 144 -10.46 0.56 7.59
C THR A 144 -11.38 0.37 6.40
N SER A 145 -11.06 -0.57 5.50
CA SER A 145 -11.91 -0.85 4.33
C SER A 145 -11.93 -2.32 3.94
N ASN A 146 -13.07 -2.82 3.48
CA ASN A 146 -13.12 -4.20 2.97
C ASN A 146 -12.46 -4.36 1.59
N ASP A 147 -12.57 -3.35 0.73
CA ASP A 147 -12.03 -3.38 -0.64
C ASP A 147 -11.44 -2.01 -0.95
N PHE A 148 -10.13 -1.97 -1.19
CA PHE A 148 -9.39 -0.76 -1.45
C PHE A 148 -8.72 -0.84 -2.83
N LEU A 149 -8.95 0.16 -3.67
CA LEU A 149 -8.43 0.26 -5.02
C LEU A 149 -7.67 1.56 -5.27
N VAL A 150 -6.43 1.43 -5.73
CA VAL A 150 -5.66 2.51 -6.40
C VAL A 150 -5.67 2.24 -7.91
N GLU A 151 -6.06 3.22 -8.72
CA GLU A 151 -6.20 3.04 -10.17
C GLU A 151 -5.64 4.23 -10.96
N GLY A 152 -5.14 3.96 -12.18
CA GLY A 152 -4.56 4.97 -13.07
C GLY A 152 -3.29 5.61 -12.51
N GLY A 153 -3.10 6.92 -12.71
CA GLY A 153 -1.95 7.66 -12.16
C GLY A 153 -2.06 8.02 -10.67
N SER A 154 -2.96 7.39 -9.91
CA SER A 154 -3.25 7.77 -8.53
C SER A 154 -2.13 7.34 -7.57
N SER A 155 -2.02 8.01 -6.42
CA SER A 155 -1.03 7.70 -5.39
C SER A 155 -1.66 7.47 -4.02
N MET A 156 -1.07 6.55 -3.29
CA MET A 156 -1.35 6.31 -1.88
C MET A 156 -0.03 6.33 -1.10
N THR A 157 0.02 7.10 -0.03
CA THR A 157 1.17 7.18 0.88
C THR A 157 0.72 6.95 2.31
N ILE A 158 1.35 5.98 2.96
CA ILE A 158 1.26 5.75 4.40
C ILE A 158 2.58 6.26 4.99
N GLY A 159 2.56 7.48 5.51
CA GLY A 159 3.67 8.08 6.24
C GLY A 159 3.60 7.81 7.74
N GLY A 160 2.41 7.47 8.22
CA GLY A 160 2.14 7.07 9.59
C GLY A 160 0.71 6.53 9.71
N GLY A 161 0.20 6.42 10.93
CA GLY A 161 -1.16 5.93 11.16
C GLY A 161 -1.35 4.46 10.76
N THR A 162 -2.59 4.09 10.48
CA THR A 162 -2.96 2.69 10.17
C THR A 162 -3.88 2.58 8.96
N VAL A 163 -3.64 1.60 8.11
CA VAL A 163 -4.53 1.23 7.00
C VAL A 163 -4.80 -0.26 7.11
N ASN A 164 -6.04 -0.63 7.39
CA ASN A 164 -6.48 -2.01 7.52
C ASN A 164 -7.45 -2.35 6.41
N VAL A 165 -7.08 -3.29 5.54
CA VAL A 165 -7.91 -3.71 4.42
C VAL A 165 -8.08 -5.21 4.32
N THR A 166 -9.27 -5.64 3.89
CA THR A 166 -9.53 -7.07 3.60
C THR A 166 -9.03 -7.44 2.21
N GLN A 167 -9.05 -6.49 1.27
CA GLN A 167 -8.52 -6.64 -0.07
C GLN A 167 -7.88 -5.32 -0.53
N PHE A 168 -6.65 -5.42 -1.01
CA PHE A 168 -5.94 -4.31 -1.65
C PHE A 168 -5.69 -4.58 -3.13
N LEU A 169 -6.08 -3.64 -3.97
CA LEU A 169 -5.87 -3.66 -5.41
C LEU A 169 -5.10 -2.40 -5.81
N ASN A 170 -3.93 -2.55 -6.39
CA ASN A 170 -3.19 -1.47 -7.03
C ASN A 170 -3.20 -1.70 -8.55
N ARG A 171 -4.21 -1.16 -9.23
CA ARG A 171 -4.39 -1.23 -10.68
C ARG A 171 -3.72 -0.08 -11.43
N GLY A 172 -2.90 0.73 -10.75
CA GLY A 172 -2.31 1.92 -11.34
C GLY A 172 -1.55 2.76 -10.32
N GLY A 173 -0.42 3.34 -10.73
CA GLY A 173 0.20 4.44 -10.01
C GLY A 173 1.14 3.97 -8.90
N THR A 174 1.16 4.72 -7.80
CA THR A 174 2.18 4.56 -6.75
C THR A 174 1.57 4.26 -5.40
N THR A 175 2.00 3.17 -4.75
CA THR A 175 1.75 2.92 -3.34
C THR A 175 3.05 3.08 -2.57
N THR A 176 3.07 3.87 -1.51
CA THR A 176 4.24 4.10 -0.68
C THR A 176 3.90 3.80 0.78
N ILE A 177 4.72 2.97 1.42
CA ILE A 177 4.77 2.79 2.87
C ILE A 177 6.12 3.31 3.31
N SER A 178 6.10 4.45 3.99
CA SER A 178 7.27 5.15 4.52
C SER A 178 7.25 5.26 6.05
N GLY A 179 6.17 4.76 6.66
CA GLY A 179 5.93 4.73 8.10
C GLY A 179 4.58 4.07 8.39
N GLY A 180 4.17 4.04 9.66
CA GLY A 180 2.87 3.51 10.08
C GLY A 180 2.69 2.01 9.86
N THR A 181 1.43 1.56 9.80
CA THR A 181 1.07 0.15 9.61
C THR A 181 0.08 -0.02 8.46
N PHE A 182 0.40 -0.89 7.51
CA PHE A 182 -0.50 -1.39 6.48
C PHE A 182 -0.84 -2.86 6.76
N THR A 183 -2.11 -3.19 6.86
CA THR A 183 -2.59 -4.56 7.03
C THR A 183 -3.44 -4.95 5.83
N ASN A 184 -3.09 -6.03 5.14
CA ASN A 184 -3.94 -6.65 4.13
C ASN A 184 -4.19 -8.11 4.51
N THR A 185 -5.43 -8.43 4.88
CA THR A 185 -5.82 -9.78 5.33
C THR A 185 -6.27 -10.68 4.17
N ASN A 186 -6.09 -10.27 2.92
CA ASN A 186 -6.38 -11.12 1.79
C ASN A 186 -5.40 -12.31 1.75
N ALA A 187 -5.93 -13.53 1.81
CA ALA A 187 -5.13 -14.75 1.85
C ALA A 187 -4.39 -15.07 0.55
N ALA A 188 -4.79 -14.46 -0.57
CA ALA A 188 -4.18 -14.76 -1.87
C ALA A 188 -3.08 -13.74 -2.25
N ILE A 189 -3.23 -12.45 -1.88
CA ILE A 189 -2.45 -11.38 -2.52
C ILE A 189 -2.07 -10.26 -1.55
N GLY A 190 -0.75 -10.04 -1.39
CA GLY A 190 -0.18 -8.93 -0.63
C GLY A 190 -0.35 -7.59 -1.33
N PHE A 191 0.30 -7.42 -2.48
CA PHE A 191 0.13 -6.26 -3.36
C PHE A 191 -0.31 -6.71 -4.75
N ASN A 192 -1.58 -6.45 -5.09
CA ASN A 192 -2.18 -6.92 -6.35
C ASN A 192 -2.11 -5.88 -7.45
N ARG A 193 -1.81 -6.31 -8.69
CA ARG A 193 -2.16 -5.62 -9.92
C ARG A 193 -3.34 -6.34 -10.58
N ASN A 194 -4.21 -5.61 -11.27
CA ASN A 194 -5.10 -6.24 -12.25
C ASN A 194 -4.54 -5.88 -13.63
N SER A 195 -4.47 -6.88 -14.51
CA SER A 195 -3.90 -6.80 -15.86
C SER A 195 -4.40 -5.58 -16.64
N GLY A 196 -3.48 -4.82 -17.26
CA GLY A 196 -3.82 -3.78 -18.26
C GLY A 196 -3.13 -2.42 -18.14
N SER A 197 -2.62 -2.02 -16.96
CA SER A 197 -1.93 -0.72 -16.78
C SER A 197 -0.42 -0.91 -16.61
N SER A 198 0.39 -0.12 -17.32
CA SER A 198 1.83 0.03 -17.06
C SER A 198 2.08 1.02 -15.91
N ASN A 199 3.25 0.92 -15.28
CA ASN A 199 3.77 1.80 -14.21
C ASN A 199 3.14 1.60 -12.82
N HIS A 200 3.32 0.43 -12.22
CA HIS A 200 2.98 0.19 -10.81
C HIS A 200 4.24 0.23 -9.96
N THR A 201 4.31 1.25 -9.11
CA THR A 201 5.42 1.42 -8.19
C THR A 201 4.94 1.15 -6.78
N VAL A 202 5.65 0.27 -6.07
CA VAL A 202 5.47 0.03 -4.64
C VAL A 202 6.75 0.42 -3.93
N ASN A 203 6.72 1.48 -3.14
CA ASN A 203 7.87 1.95 -2.39
C ASN A 203 7.68 1.60 -0.91
N LEU A 204 8.56 0.78 -0.37
CA LEU A 204 8.50 0.24 0.98
C LEU A 204 9.77 0.68 1.70
N THR A 205 9.78 1.93 2.14
CA THR A 205 10.98 2.58 2.69
C THR A 205 10.90 2.79 4.20
N GLY A 206 9.79 2.40 4.83
CA GLY A 206 9.66 2.41 6.27
C GLY A 206 8.34 1.85 6.77
N GLY A 207 8.18 1.77 8.09
CA GLY A 207 6.95 1.28 8.73
C GLY A 207 6.75 -0.24 8.62
N THR A 208 5.52 -0.70 8.86
CA THR A 208 5.18 -2.14 8.90
C THR A 208 4.10 -2.51 7.89
N ALA A 209 4.33 -3.56 7.12
CA ALA A 209 3.28 -4.27 6.38
C ALA A 209 2.95 -5.60 7.07
N ILE A 210 1.67 -5.88 7.27
CA ILE A 210 1.16 -7.16 7.81
C ILE A 210 0.29 -7.80 6.73
N LEU A 211 0.73 -8.93 6.20
CA LEU A 211 0.10 -9.58 5.04
C LEU A 211 -0.28 -11.02 5.39
N SER A 212 -1.53 -11.39 5.16
CA SER A 212 -1.99 -12.79 5.31
C SER A 212 -1.89 -13.59 4.00
N ALA A 213 -1.26 -13.02 2.97
CA ALA A 213 -1.21 -13.58 1.63
C ALA A 213 -0.24 -14.76 1.52
N SER A 214 -0.48 -15.66 0.56
CA SER A 214 0.47 -16.70 0.17
C SER A 214 1.61 -16.19 -0.71
N ASN A 215 1.39 -15.08 -1.42
CA ASN A 215 2.39 -14.43 -2.27
C ASN A 215 2.53 -12.95 -1.92
N PHE A 216 3.75 -12.43 -1.95
CA PHE A 216 4.01 -11.00 -1.73
C PHE A 216 3.52 -10.16 -2.92
N LEU A 217 4.01 -10.46 -4.12
CA LEU A 217 3.65 -9.82 -5.38
C LEU A 217 2.96 -10.82 -6.30
N ASN A 218 1.90 -10.38 -7.01
CA ASN A 218 1.02 -11.30 -7.73
C ASN A 218 0.99 -11.13 -9.26
N ASN A 219 1.63 -10.10 -9.82
CA ASN A 219 1.53 -9.83 -11.27
C ASN A 219 2.82 -9.28 -11.85
N SER A 220 2.92 -9.35 -13.18
CA SER A 220 3.97 -8.77 -14.02
C SER A 220 4.05 -7.24 -13.92
N GLY A 221 5.18 -6.65 -14.31
CA GLY A 221 5.42 -5.21 -14.44
C GLY A 221 5.23 -4.34 -13.18
N GLN A 222 5.41 -4.91 -12.00
CA GLN A 222 5.43 -4.19 -10.73
C GLN A 222 6.87 -3.93 -10.30
N ILE A 223 7.21 -2.66 -10.06
CA ILE A 223 8.53 -2.28 -9.53
C ILE A 223 8.36 -2.02 -8.04
N THR A 224 9.01 -2.83 -7.23
CA THR A 224 8.99 -2.71 -5.78
C THR A 224 10.36 -2.26 -5.29
N THR A 225 10.42 -1.21 -4.49
CA THR A 225 11.63 -0.79 -3.79
C THR A 225 11.48 -1.08 -2.31
N ILE A 226 12.46 -1.74 -1.69
CA ILE A 226 12.52 -2.02 -0.26
C ILE A 226 13.73 -1.30 0.34
N GLY A 227 13.51 -0.43 1.32
CA GLY A 227 14.51 0.47 1.88
C GLY A 227 14.24 0.90 3.31
N GLY A 228 15.11 1.73 3.86
CA GLY A 228 14.98 2.31 5.21
C GLY A 228 14.64 1.29 6.30
N ASP A 229 13.70 1.60 7.18
CA ASP A 229 13.34 0.73 8.31
C ASP A 229 12.15 -0.21 8.05
N PHE A 230 11.82 -0.46 6.77
CA PHE A 230 10.62 -1.23 6.41
C PHE A 230 10.63 -2.66 6.96
N VAL A 231 9.54 -3.02 7.63
CA VAL A 231 9.28 -4.36 8.17
C VAL A 231 8.09 -5.00 7.48
N LEU A 232 8.26 -6.24 7.02
CA LEU A 232 7.16 -7.10 6.60
C LEU A 232 6.93 -8.22 7.63
N ASN A 233 5.68 -8.37 8.05
CA ASN A 233 5.17 -9.55 8.73
C ASN A 233 4.19 -10.27 7.80
N GLY A 234 4.66 -11.33 7.16
CA GLY A 234 3.92 -12.12 6.20
C GLY A 234 4.16 -13.61 6.40
N THR A 235 3.90 -14.13 7.59
CA THR A 235 4.19 -15.53 7.96
C THR A 235 3.45 -16.59 7.12
N SER A 236 2.51 -16.18 6.27
CA SER A 236 1.81 -17.05 5.32
C SER A 236 2.39 -17.00 3.91
N ILE A 237 3.31 -16.07 3.64
CA ILE A 237 3.93 -15.89 2.34
C ILE A 237 4.97 -17.00 2.16
N VAL A 238 4.79 -17.78 1.10
CA VAL A 238 5.69 -18.86 0.71
C VAL A 238 6.48 -18.53 -0.57
N ASN A 239 6.07 -17.48 -1.31
CA ASN A 239 6.80 -16.96 -2.48
C ASN A 239 6.77 -15.42 -2.53
N LEU A 240 7.85 -14.79 -2.96
CA LEU A 240 7.84 -13.34 -3.22
C LEU A 240 7.05 -12.98 -4.49
N PHE A 241 7.04 -13.87 -5.47
CA PHE A 241 6.33 -13.70 -6.72
C PHE A 241 5.34 -14.85 -6.90
N ASN A 242 4.15 -14.55 -7.42
CA ASN A 242 3.21 -15.59 -7.83
C ASN A 242 3.74 -16.34 -9.08
N ALA A 243 3.33 -17.60 -9.24
CA ALA A 243 3.70 -18.43 -10.37
C ALA A 243 3.35 -17.75 -11.71
N GLY A 244 4.33 -17.66 -12.62
CA GLY A 244 4.20 -17.01 -13.92
C GLY A 244 4.47 -15.50 -13.94
N VAL A 245 4.87 -14.90 -12.80
CA VAL A 245 5.31 -13.50 -12.73
C VAL A 245 6.80 -13.33 -13.05
N HIS A 246 7.59 -14.36 -12.80
CA HIS A 246 9.04 -14.39 -13.07
C HIS A 246 9.39 -13.97 -14.51
N GLY A 247 10.41 -13.12 -14.66
CA GLY A 247 10.89 -12.64 -15.97
C GLY A 247 9.94 -11.71 -16.73
N ASN A 248 8.78 -11.37 -16.16
CA ASN A 248 7.77 -10.51 -16.79
C ASN A 248 7.82 -9.06 -16.28
N SER A 249 9.01 -8.47 -16.14
CA SER A 249 9.26 -7.07 -15.72
C SER A 249 8.84 -6.68 -14.29
N SER A 250 8.44 -7.65 -13.46
CA SER A 250 8.28 -7.39 -12.03
C SER A 250 9.62 -7.53 -11.33
N THR A 251 9.96 -6.54 -10.53
CA THR A 251 11.26 -6.50 -9.84
C THR A 251 11.09 -6.07 -8.39
N ILE A 252 11.98 -6.60 -7.55
CA ILE A 252 12.20 -6.09 -6.20
C ILE A 252 13.63 -5.53 -6.16
N ASN A 253 13.77 -4.25 -5.84
CA ASN A 253 15.05 -3.61 -5.61
C ASN A 253 15.21 -3.30 -4.12
N PHE A 254 16.17 -3.94 -3.48
CA PHE A 254 16.59 -3.59 -2.12
C PHE A 254 17.61 -2.45 -2.17
N THR A 255 17.41 -1.41 -1.36
CA THR A 255 18.36 -0.32 -1.23
C THR A 255 19.34 -0.58 -0.10
N SER A 256 20.57 -0.06 -0.21
CA SER A 256 21.65 -0.24 0.77
C SER A 256 21.32 0.27 2.17
N ASP A 257 20.37 1.18 2.29
CA ASP A 257 19.92 1.75 3.57
C ASP A 257 18.84 0.91 4.26
N TRP A 258 18.43 -0.23 3.69
CA TRP A 258 17.46 -1.10 4.35
C TRP A 258 18.03 -1.73 5.61
N VAL A 259 17.38 -1.48 6.75
CA VAL A 259 17.74 -2.01 8.08
C VAL A 259 16.60 -2.79 8.73
N GLY A 260 15.50 -2.99 8.00
CA GLY A 260 14.33 -3.71 8.48
C GLY A 260 14.43 -5.23 8.27
N SER A 261 13.27 -5.88 8.14
CA SER A 261 13.21 -7.34 8.01
C SER A 261 11.99 -7.83 7.23
N LEU A 262 12.12 -8.96 6.54
CA LEU A 262 10.98 -9.69 5.98
C LEU A 262 10.77 -10.98 6.77
N THR A 263 9.68 -11.08 7.52
CA THR A 263 9.27 -12.32 8.22
C THR A 263 8.27 -13.07 7.35
N LEU A 264 8.68 -14.18 6.75
CA LEU A 264 7.86 -15.02 5.87
C LEU A 264 7.59 -16.40 6.50
N ASP A 265 6.92 -17.30 5.76
CA ASP A 265 6.79 -18.70 6.17
C ASP A 265 8.17 -19.37 6.30
N PRO A 266 8.48 -20.09 7.40
CA PRO A 266 9.78 -20.73 7.58
C PRO A 266 10.16 -21.79 6.53
N GLY A 267 9.17 -22.37 5.85
CA GLY A 267 9.34 -23.33 4.75
C GLY A 267 9.59 -22.69 3.39
N THR A 268 9.61 -21.35 3.31
CA THR A 268 9.94 -20.60 2.10
C THR A 268 11.35 -20.97 1.60
N ALA A 269 11.44 -21.52 0.39
CA ALA A 269 12.70 -21.94 -0.24
C ALA A 269 13.38 -20.75 -0.93
N TRP A 270 14.25 -20.05 -0.20
CA TRP A 270 14.84 -18.79 -0.68
C TRP A 270 15.72 -18.92 -1.92
N ALA A 271 16.43 -20.03 -2.12
CA ALA A 271 17.25 -20.23 -3.31
C ALA A 271 16.43 -20.25 -4.61
N ASP A 272 15.15 -20.67 -4.53
CA ASP A 272 14.24 -20.74 -5.68
C ASP A 272 13.53 -19.40 -5.95
N ILE A 273 13.73 -18.38 -5.09
CA ILE A 273 13.07 -17.08 -5.17
C ILE A 273 13.87 -16.05 -5.97
N PHE A 274 15.20 -16.22 -6.07
CA PHE A 274 16.11 -15.30 -6.75
C PHE A 274 16.45 -15.84 -8.14
N GLU A 275 15.47 -15.89 -9.02
CA GLU A 275 15.77 -15.99 -10.45
C GLU A 275 16.48 -14.71 -10.91
N ALA A 276 17.49 -14.87 -11.76
CA ALA A 276 18.32 -13.74 -12.19
C ALA A 276 17.46 -12.65 -12.85
N GLY A 277 17.53 -11.42 -12.31
CA GLY A 277 16.82 -10.25 -12.83
C GLY A 277 15.51 -9.91 -12.10
N ASP A 278 14.94 -10.81 -11.30
CA ASP A 278 13.73 -10.51 -10.52
C ASP A 278 14.03 -9.69 -9.25
N VAL A 279 15.23 -9.84 -8.70
CA VAL A 279 15.68 -9.12 -7.52
C VAL A 279 16.99 -8.40 -7.79
N SER A 280 17.13 -7.19 -7.25
CA SER A 280 18.32 -6.37 -7.35
C SER A 280 18.69 -5.73 -6.02
N TYR A 281 19.96 -5.37 -5.87
CA TYR A 281 20.50 -4.58 -4.77
C TYR A 281 21.13 -3.30 -5.30
N ASN A 282 20.59 -2.14 -4.91
CA ASN A 282 20.90 -0.81 -5.48
C ASN A 282 20.89 -0.80 -7.02
N GLY A 283 19.92 -1.49 -7.62
CA GLY A 283 19.78 -1.62 -9.08
C GLY A 283 20.74 -2.61 -9.74
N THR A 284 21.62 -3.27 -8.99
CA THR A 284 22.43 -4.39 -9.51
C THR A 284 21.64 -5.69 -9.36
N GLU A 285 21.33 -6.34 -10.47
CA GLU A 285 20.61 -7.62 -10.49
C GLU A 285 21.38 -8.70 -9.70
N LEU A 286 20.64 -9.49 -8.93
CA LEU A 286 21.15 -10.63 -8.19
C LEU A 286 20.76 -11.93 -8.90
N GLY A 287 21.71 -12.85 -9.01
CA GLY A 287 21.47 -14.22 -9.47
C GLY A 287 21.17 -15.19 -8.33
N ALA A 288 20.79 -16.41 -8.69
CA ALA A 288 20.42 -17.48 -7.74
C ALA A 288 21.53 -17.85 -6.73
N GLY A 289 22.79 -17.53 -7.02
CA GLY A 289 23.94 -17.78 -6.13
C GLY A 289 24.39 -16.58 -5.30
N ASP A 290 23.75 -15.42 -5.47
CA ASP A 290 24.19 -14.18 -4.81
C ASP A 290 23.51 -13.96 -3.46
N PHE A 291 22.42 -14.68 -3.16
CA PHE A 291 21.58 -14.45 -1.99
C PHE A 291 22.38 -14.41 -0.68
N GLU A 292 23.19 -15.44 -0.42
CA GLU A 292 23.99 -15.57 0.79
C GLU A 292 25.12 -14.54 0.91
N SER A 293 25.39 -13.77 -0.13
CA SER A 293 26.35 -12.66 -0.09
C SER A 293 25.74 -11.36 0.44
N TYR A 294 24.42 -11.21 0.33
CA TYR A 294 23.71 -9.97 0.70
C TYR A 294 22.73 -10.15 1.87
N PHE A 295 22.15 -11.34 2.02
CA PHE A 295 21.06 -11.60 2.96
C PHE A 295 21.36 -12.77 3.89
N GLN A 296 20.87 -12.65 5.13
CA GLN A 296 20.80 -13.75 6.07
C GLN A 296 19.33 -14.15 6.26
N ASN A 297 19.07 -15.45 6.33
CA ASN A 297 17.75 -16.00 6.64
C ASN A 297 17.84 -16.84 7.93
N ASN A 298 17.19 -16.35 8.99
CA ASN A 298 17.07 -17.08 10.25
C ASN A 298 15.62 -17.54 10.43
N SER A 299 15.34 -18.80 10.05
CA SER A 299 14.03 -19.43 10.20
C SER A 299 12.85 -18.64 9.61
N GLY A 300 13.02 -18.08 8.40
CA GLY A 300 11.99 -17.32 7.70
C GLY A 300 12.09 -15.81 7.92
N VAL A 301 13.02 -15.34 8.75
CA VAL A 301 13.32 -13.91 8.92
C VAL A 301 14.52 -13.52 8.07
N ILE A 302 14.27 -12.72 7.04
CA ILE A 302 15.32 -12.12 6.21
C ILE A 302 15.71 -10.75 6.71
N THR A 303 17.02 -10.53 6.74
CA THR A 303 17.66 -9.23 6.95
C THR A 303 18.92 -9.16 6.08
N PHE A 304 19.52 -7.97 5.92
CA PHE A 304 20.85 -7.89 5.32
C PHE A 304 21.91 -8.55 6.21
N ILE A 305 22.94 -9.08 5.57
CA ILE A 305 24.19 -9.38 6.25
C ILE A 305 24.83 -8.04 6.59
N PRO A 306 25.15 -7.76 7.87
CA PRO A 306 25.87 -6.55 8.23
C PRO A 306 27.19 -6.51 7.48
N GLU A 307 27.46 -5.43 6.75
CA GLU A 307 28.80 -5.25 6.19
C GLU A 307 29.83 -5.32 7.33
N PRO A 308 30.97 -6.02 7.15
CA PRO A 308 32.01 -6.04 8.16
C PRO A 308 32.44 -4.61 8.41
N SER A 309 32.13 -4.10 9.60
CA SER A 309 32.40 -2.69 9.92
C SER A 309 33.85 -2.35 9.58
N THR A 310 34.05 -1.29 8.80
CA THR A 310 35.39 -0.77 8.46
C THR A 310 36.20 -0.43 9.72
N ALA A 311 35.53 -0.25 10.86
CA ALA A 311 36.14 -0.14 12.19
C ALA A 311 36.95 -1.40 12.58
N LEU A 312 36.47 -2.61 12.27
CA LEU A 312 37.18 -3.85 12.57
C LEU A 312 38.40 -4.06 11.67
N LEU A 313 38.30 -3.70 10.38
CA LEU A 313 39.41 -3.69 9.42
C LEU A 313 40.47 -2.63 9.76
N GLY A 314 40.03 -1.44 10.20
CA GLY A 314 40.93 -0.37 10.67
C GLY A 314 41.69 -0.76 11.94
N MET A 315 41.03 -1.47 12.89
CA MET A 315 41.69 -1.95 14.11
C MET A 315 42.69 -3.09 13.84
N LEU A 316 42.39 -4.00 12.90
CA LEU A 316 43.34 -5.04 12.49
C LEU A 316 44.56 -4.45 11.74
N GLY A 317 44.34 -3.43 10.90
CA GLY A 317 45.42 -2.68 10.25
C GLY A 317 46.31 -1.92 11.24
N ALA A 318 45.72 -1.26 12.23
CA ALA A 318 46.45 -0.56 13.29
C ALA A 318 47.25 -1.53 14.18
N GLY A 319 46.69 -2.70 14.51
CA GLY A 319 47.39 -3.74 15.27
C GLY A 319 48.63 -4.30 14.56
N PHE A 320 48.59 -4.39 13.22
CA PHE A 320 49.73 -4.84 12.42
C PHE A 320 50.84 -3.77 12.31
N LEU A 321 50.46 -2.49 12.25
CA LEU A 321 51.40 -1.36 12.25
C LEU A 321 52.09 -1.17 13.61
N LEU A 322 51.40 -1.41 14.72
CA LEU A 322 51.96 -1.33 16.07
C LEU A 322 52.97 -2.46 16.36
N ARG A 323 52.75 -3.68 15.85
CA ARG A 323 53.73 -4.79 16.00
C ARG A 323 55.01 -4.57 15.20
N ARG A 324 54.99 -3.80 14.11
CA ARG A 324 56.18 -3.53 13.30
C ARG A 324 57.10 -2.47 13.93
N ARG A 325 56.56 -1.60 14.81
CA ARG A 325 57.34 -0.62 15.58
C ARG A 325 57.98 -1.15 16.87
N GLN A 326 57.60 -2.34 17.33
CA GLN A 326 58.22 -2.97 18.51
C GLN A 326 59.39 -3.92 18.17
N ARG A 327 59.78 -4.02 16.89
CA ARG A 327 60.92 -4.82 16.41
C ARG A 327 61.97 -3.99 15.64
N ALA A 328 61.98 -2.68 15.84
CA ALA A 328 63.04 -1.78 15.37
C ALA A 328 63.76 -1.18 16.57
#